data_AF-A0A4V6R0L3-F1
#
_entry.id   AF-A0A4V6R0L3-F1
#
_cell.length_a   1.000
_cell.length_b   1.000
_cell.length_c   1.000
_cell.angle_alpha   90.00
_cell.angle_beta   90.00
_cell.angle_gamma   90.00
#
_symmetry.space_group_name_H-M   'P 1'
#
loop_
_entity.id
_entity.type
_entity.pdbx_description
1 polymer ?
#
loop_
_entity_poly.entity_id
_entity_poly.type
_entity_poly.pdbx_seq_one_letter_code
_entity_poly.pdbx_strand_id
1 'polypeptide(L)'
;GCDAIVIPSRFEPCGLTQLYGLRYGCVPIVARTGGLADTIIDANEAALSAGVATGFQFAPNNGGALLHAIRQLVEAHANPKAWASIQRQGMKADVSWDKS
;
A
#
# COMPACT_ATOMS: atom_id res chain seq x y z
N GLY A 1 -16.57 1.97 -6.27
CA GLY A 1 -15.12 1.97 -6.03
C GLY A 1 -14.86 1.72 -4.56
N CYS A 2 -13.61 1.47 -4.18
CA CYS A 2 -13.16 1.29 -2.79
C CYS A 2 -11.98 2.23 -2.53
N ASP A 3 -11.82 2.69 -1.28
CA ASP A 3 -10.70 3.55 -0.90
C ASP A 3 -9.40 2.77 -0.68
N ALA A 4 -9.53 1.54 -0.18
CA ALA A 4 -8.39 0.66 0.13
C ALA A 4 -8.68 -0.81 -0.19
N ILE A 5 -7.61 -1.60 -0.38
CA ILE A 5 -7.67 -3.04 -0.63
C ILE A 5 -6.69 -3.81 0.25
N VAL A 6 -7.16 -4.86 0.91
CA VAL A 6 -6.36 -5.69 1.83
C VAL A 6 -5.84 -6.93 1.10
N ILE A 7 -4.52 -7.16 1.18
CA ILE A 7 -3.85 -8.30 0.52
C ILE A 7 -2.95 -9.01 1.57
N PRO A 8 -3.54 -9.86 2.45
CA PRO A 8 -2.84 -10.44 3.59
C PRO A 8 -2.13 -11.76 3.26
N SER A 9 -1.51 -11.85 2.08
CA SER A 9 -0.90 -13.08 1.56
C SER A 9 0.19 -13.64 2.47
N ARG A 10 0.19 -14.95 2.73
CA ARG A 10 1.29 -15.64 3.45
C ARG A 10 2.51 -15.85 2.55
N PHE A 11 2.27 -15.98 1.25
CA PHE A 11 3.27 -16.11 0.21
C PHE A 11 2.71 -15.42 -1.05
N GLU A 12 3.51 -14.59 -1.71
CA GLU A 12 3.10 -13.87 -2.92
C GLU A 12 4.32 -13.65 -3.83
N PRO A 13 4.51 -14.44 -4.91
CA PRO A 13 5.71 -14.33 -5.73
C PRO A 13 5.75 -13.03 -6.55
N CYS A 14 4.60 -12.45 -6.89
CA CYS A 14 4.52 -11.18 -7.63
C CYS A 14 3.34 -10.32 -7.15
N GLY A 15 2.12 -10.88 -7.17
CA GLY A 15 0.87 -10.16 -6.88
C GLY A 15 0.54 -9.13 -7.95
N LEU A 16 -0.67 -9.20 -8.53
CA LEU A 16 -1.15 -8.18 -9.48
C LEU A 16 -2.17 -7.21 -8.85
N THR A 17 -2.83 -7.66 -7.79
CA THR A 17 -3.93 -6.93 -7.14
C THR A 17 -3.47 -5.58 -6.57
N GLN A 18 -2.28 -5.53 -5.98
CA GLN A 18 -1.70 -4.29 -5.47
C GLN A 18 -1.32 -3.33 -6.62
N LEU A 19 -0.88 -3.85 -7.77
CA LEU A 19 -0.58 -3.02 -8.95
C LEU A 19 -1.85 -2.38 -9.51
N TYR A 20 -2.96 -3.13 -9.55
CA TYR A 20 -4.27 -2.56 -9.86
C TYR A 20 -4.70 -1.52 -8.82
N GLY A 21 -4.50 -1.80 -7.53
CA GLY A 21 -4.78 -0.84 -6.46
C GLY A 21 -4.06 0.50 -6.69
N LEU A 22 -2.75 0.45 -6.91
CA LEU A 22 -1.92 1.61 -7.24
C LEU A 22 -2.44 2.35 -8.47
N ARG A 23 -2.70 1.63 -9.57
CA ARG A 23 -3.17 2.23 -10.83
C ARG A 23 -4.49 2.97 -10.70
N TYR A 24 -5.40 2.49 -9.84
CA TYR A 24 -6.73 3.05 -9.64
C TYR A 24 -6.86 3.96 -8.40
N GLY A 25 -5.76 4.23 -7.69
CA GLY A 25 -5.78 5.05 -6.48
C GLY A 25 -6.50 4.39 -5.29
N CYS A 26 -6.69 3.07 -5.33
CA CYS A 26 -7.18 2.26 -4.22
C CYS A 26 -5.98 1.84 -3.37
N VAL A 27 -5.84 2.41 -2.18
CA VAL A 27 -4.62 2.32 -1.37
C VAL A 27 -4.44 0.88 -0.86
N PRO A 28 -3.34 0.19 -1.22
CA PRO A 28 -3.13 -1.19 -0.80
C PRO A 28 -2.59 -1.26 0.63
N ILE A 29 -3.10 -2.23 1.39
CA ILE A 29 -2.53 -2.68 2.66
C ILE A 29 -2.12 -4.15 2.52
N VAL A 30 -0.82 -4.41 2.58
CA VAL A 30 -0.22 -5.68 2.15
C VAL A 30 0.60 -6.34 3.25
N ALA A 31 0.61 -7.67 3.26
CA ALA A 31 1.62 -8.39 4.03
C ALA A 31 3.01 -8.12 3.42
N ARG A 32 4.03 -7.91 4.25
CA ARG A 32 5.41 -7.71 3.79
C ARG A 32 6.04 -9.06 3.40
N THR A 33 5.70 -9.56 2.21
CA THR A 33 6.21 -10.82 1.65
C THR A 33 6.30 -10.76 0.13
N GLY A 34 7.34 -11.38 -0.44
CA GLY A 34 7.60 -11.45 -1.88
C GLY A 34 7.33 -10.14 -2.62
N GLY A 35 6.65 -10.22 -3.78
CA GLY A 35 6.42 -9.06 -4.65
C GLY A 35 5.60 -7.93 -4.02
N LEU A 36 4.85 -8.19 -2.94
CA LEU A 36 4.14 -7.14 -2.20
C LEU A 36 5.10 -6.21 -1.46
N ALA A 37 6.19 -6.76 -0.91
CA ALA A 37 7.20 -5.99 -0.20
C ALA A 37 7.99 -5.07 -1.15
N ASP A 38 8.17 -5.50 -2.40
CA ASP A 38 8.94 -4.79 -3.42
C ASP A 38 8.14 -3.67 -4.11
N THR A 39 6.81 -3.78 -4.13
CA THR A 39 5.95 -2.89 -4.94
C THR A 39 5.29 -1.77 -4.15
N ILE A 40 5.18 -1.90 -2.82
CA ILE A 40 4.54 -0.90 -1.95
C ILE A 40 5.57 -0.13 -1.16
N ILE A 41 5.47 1.20 -1.11
CA ILE A 41 6.24 2.04 -0.19
C ILE A 41 5.34 2.32 1.01
N ASP A 42 5.74 1.77 2.16
CA ASP A 42 4.98 1.87 3.40
C ASP A 42 4.81 3.32 3.86
N ALA A 43 3.60 3.68 4.29
CA ALA A 43 3.22 5.00 4.79
C ALA A 43 3.67 5.24 6.23
N ASN A 44 4.95 5.00 6.49
CA ASN A 44 5.60 5.42 7.73
C ASN A 44 5.90 6.93 7.71
N GLU A 45 6.29 7.47 8.86
CA GLU A 45 6.54 8.91 9.05
C GLU A 45 7.55 9.48 8.04
N ALA A 46 8.63 8.74 7.75
CA ALA A 46 9.66 9.18 6.82
C ALA A 46 9.15 9.23 5.38
N ALA A 47 8.45 8.20 4.93
CA ALA A 47 7.89 8.12 3.59
C ALA A 47 6.75 9.12 3.35
N LEU A 48 5.93 9.37 4.39
CA LEU A 48 4.91 10.42 4.37
C LEU A 48 5.54 11.81 4.27
N SER A 49 6.58 12.07 5.07
CA SER A 49 7.31 13.35 5.05
C SER A 49 8.02 13.60 3.72
N ALA A 50 8.60 12.55 3.11
CA ALA A 50 9.22 12.61 1.80
C ALA A 50 8.21 12.62 0.63
N GLY A 51 6.92 12.37 0.89
CA GLY A 51 5.88 12.33 -0.15
C GLY A 51 5.98 11.14 -1.10
N VAL A 52 6.59 10.02 -0.66
CA VAL A 52 6.85 8.83 -1.49
C VAL A 52 6.01 7.61 -1.12
N ALA A 53 5.25 7.66 -0.02
CA ALA A 53 4.39 6.55 0.41
C ALA A 53 3.31 6.21 -0.63
N THR A 54 3.06 4.91 -0.85
CA THR A 54 2.06 4.41 -1.80
C THR A 54 1.02 3.47 -1.19
N GLY A 55 1.24 2.99 0.04
CA GLY A 55 0.32 2.11 0.74
C GLY A 55 0.82 1.76 2.13
N PHE A 56 0.30 0.67 2.70
CA PHE A 56 0.67 0.19 4.03
C PHE A 56 1.22 -1.22 3.93
N GLN A 57 2.25 -1.51 4.71
CA GLN A 57 2.77 -2.87 4.88
C GLN A 57 2.59 -3.34 6.32
N PHE A 58 2.44 -4.64 6.52
CA PHE A 58 2.44 -5.23 7.87
C PHE A 58 3.30 -6.48 7.95
N ALA A 59 3.94 -6.65 9.10
CA ALA A 59 4.69 -7.83 9.50
C ALA A 59 4.73 -7.94 11.05
N PRO A 60 4.84 -9.15 11.62
CA PRO A 60 4.71 -10.45 10.95
C PRO A 60 3.28 -10.69 10.43
N ASN A 61 3.07 -11.67 9.52
CA ASN A 61 1.75 -11.92 8.96
C ASN A 61 0.81 -12.61 9.97
N ASN A 62 0.24 -11.81 10.87
CA ASN A 62 -0.76 -12.22 11.85
C ASN A 62 -1.84 -11.12 12.02
N GLY A 63 -2.92 -11.46 12.72
CA GLY A 63 -4.06 -10.56 12.92
C GLY A 63 -3.72 -9.27 13.68
N GLY A 64 -2.77 -9.31 14.61
CA GLY A 64 -2.35 -8.14 15.38
C GLY A 64 -1.63 -7.10 14.52
N ALA A 65 -0.71 -7.54 13.68
CA ALA A 65 0.01 -6.68 12.75
C ALA A 65 -0.92 -6.11 11.67
N LEU A 66 -1.84 -6.93 11.14
CA LEU A 66 -2.86 -6.46 10.20
C LEU A 66 -3.76 -5.38 10.84
N LEU A 67 -4.23 -5.62 12.07
CA LEU A 67 -5.06 -4.64 12.79
C LEU A 67 -4.31 -3.33 13.02
N HIS A 68 -3.02 -3.39 13.35
CA HIS A 68 -2.19 -2.19 13.50
C HIS A 68 -2.10 -1.39 12.20
N ALA A 69 -1.81 -2.04 11.08
CA ALA A 69 -1.74 -1.37 9.78
C ALA A 69 -3.12 -0.83 9.33
N ILE A 70 -4.23 -1.50 9.66
CA ILE A 70 -5.58 -0.96 9.40
C ILE A 70 -5.81 0.33 10.22
N ARG A 71 -5.36 0.40 11.47
CA ARG A 71 -5.48 1.62 12.29
C ARG A 71 -4.71 2.79 11.67
N GLN A 72 -3.46 2.55 11.26
CA GLN A 72 -2.67 3.56 10.55
C GLN A 72 -3.34 4.02 9.25
N LEU A 73 -3.94 3.08 8.51
CA LEU A 73 -4.70 3.39 7.30
C LEU A 73 -5.89 4.30 7.60
N VAL A 74 -6.66 4.00 8.64
CA VAL A 74 -7.81 4.83 9.06
C VAL A 74 -7.36 6.23 9.50
N GLU A 75 -6.25 6.34 10.23
CA GLU A 75 -5.67 7.63 10.63
C GLU A 75 -5.23 8.46 9.41
N ALA A 76 -4.56 7.83 8.44
CA ALA A 76 -4.17 8.49 7.20
C ALA A 76 -5.39 8.89 6.36
N HIS A 77 -6.42 8.04 6.29
CA HIS A 77 -7.67 8.33 5.59
C HIS A 77 -8.43 9.51 6.21
N ALA A 78 -8.38 9.66 7.54
CA ALA A 78 -8.95 10.81 8.25
C ALA A 78 -8.19 12.13 7.98
N ASN A 79 -7.03 12.09 7.34
CA ASN A 79 -6.27 13.25 6.90
C ASN A 79 -6.31 13.36 5.35
N PRO A 80 -7.24 14.14 4.77
CA PRO A 80 -7.44 14.19 3.31
C PRO A 80 -6.19 14.57 2.52
N LYS A 81 -5.31 15.41 3.09
CA LYS A 81 -4.07 15.82 2.43
C LYS A 81 -3.08 14.67 2.35
N ALA A 82 -2.89 13.94 3.45
CA ALA A 82 -2.03 12.77 3.49
C ALA A 82 -2.59 11.66 2.57
N TRP A 83 -3.88 11.37 2.68
CA TRP A 83 -4.55 10.37 1.84
C TRP A 83 -4.40 10.64 0.35
N ALA A 84 -4.73 11.86 -0.10
CA ALA A 84 -4.58 12.26 -1.49
C ALA A 84 -3.12 12.23 -1.96
N SER A 85 -2.15 12.43 -1.05
CA SER A 85 -0.73 12.25 -1.37
C SER A 85 -0.40 10.79 -1.67
N ILE A 86 -0.82 9.87 -0.79
CA ILE A 86 -0.61 8.42 -0.95
C ILE A 86 -1.24 7.92 -2.26
N GLN A 87 -2.50 8.28 -2.52
CA GLN A 87 -3.21 7.89 -3.74
C GLN A 87 -2.50 8.39 -5.00
N ARG A 88 -2.13 9.68 -5.05
CA ARG A 88 -1.44 10.26 -6.20
C ARG A 88 -0.08 9.64 -6.43
N GLN A 89 0.65 9.32 -5.36
CA GLN A 89 1.94 8.68 -5.48
C GLN A 89 1.81 7.24 -5.97
N GLY A 90 0.80 6.50 -5.51
CA GLY A 90 0.48 5.17 -6.05
C GLY A 90 0.12 5.21 -7.54
N MET A 91 -0.73 6.14 -7.96
CA MET A 91 -1.14 6.28 -9.37
C MET A 91 0.00 6.69 -10.32
N LYS A 92 1.09 7.25 -9.78
CA LYS A 92 2.32 7.57 -10.54
C LYS A 92 3.26 6.38 -10.69
N ALA A 93 3.04 5.28 -9.97
CA ALA A 93 3.85 4.10 -10.12
C ALA A 93 3.68 3.53 -11.54
N ASP A 94 4.79 3.37 -12.24
CA ASP A 94 4.79 2.64 -13.51
C ASP A 94 4.67 1.14 -13.22
N VAL A 95 3.48 0.62 -13.54
CA VAL A 95 3.06 -0.77 -13.40
C VAL A 95 2.80 -1.42 -14.77
N SER A 96 3.37 -0.86 -15.85
CA SER A 96 3.24 -1.38 -17.21
C SER A 96 4.08 -2.65 -17.41
N TRP A 97 3.68 -3.46 -18.39
CA TRP A 97 4.42 -4.66 -18.79
C TRP A 97 5.79 -4.34 -19.40
N ASP A 98 5.96 -3.17 -20.02
CA ASP A 98 7.22 -2.76 -20.67
C ASP A 98 8.39 -2.58 -19.69
N LYS A 99 8.09 -2.52 -18.38
CA LYS A 99 9.06 -2.35 -17.30
C LYS A 99 9.56 -3.68 -16.69
N SER A 100 8.93 -4.81 -17.03
CA SER A 100 9.14 -6.12 -16.37
C SER A 100 10.15 -7.01 -17.08
#